data_AF-A0A9E3DNM9-F1
#
_entry.id   AF-A0A9E3DNM9-F1
#
_cell.length_a   1.000
_cell.length_b   1.000
_cell.length_c   1.000
_cell.angle_alpha   90.00
_cell.angle_beta   90.00
_cell.angle_gamma   90.00
#
_symmetry.space_group_name_H-M   'P 1'
#
loop_
_entity.id
_entity.type
_entity.pdbx_description
1 polymer ?
#
loop_
_entity_poly.entity_id
_entity_poly.type
_entity_poly.pdbx_seq_one_letter_code
_entity_poly.pdbx_strand_id
1 'polypeptide(L)' 'MSSISRDEVAHLARLARLAVTGEELDLFAGQLDVILRSVAR' A
#
# COMPACT_ATOMS: atom_id res chain seq x y z
N MET A 1 8.29 -4.75 12.53
CA MET A 1 8.53 -4.04 11.26
C MET A 1 7.17 -3.55 10.78
N SER A 2 7.06 -2.25 10.49
CA SER A 2 5.77 -1.57 10.28
C SER A 2 5.03 -2.21 9.11
N SER A 3 3.89 -2.84 9.38
CA SER A 3 2.98 -3.24 8.31
C SER A 3 2.36 -1.98 7.75
N ILE A 4 2.33 -1.84 6.42
CA ILE A 4 1.73 -0.67 5.79
C ILE A 4 0.21 -0.74 5.98
N SER A 5 -0.36 0.30 6.58
CA SER A 5 -1.79 0.41 6.83
C SER A 5 -2.54 0.87 5.58
N ARG A 6 -3.84 0.59 5.54
CA ARG A 6 -4.74 1.01 4.46
C ARG A 6 -4.70 2.53 4.24
N ASP A 7 -4.60 3.31 5.32
CA ASP A 7 -4.56 4.78 5.25
C ASP A 7 -3.26 5.28 4.61
N GLU A 8 -2.14 4.60 4.85
CA GLU A 8 -0.85 4.90 4.21
C GLU A 8 -0.88 4.59 2.72
N VAL A 9 -1.52 3.49 2.32
CA VAL A 9 -1.71 3.16 0.89
C VAL A 9 -2.62 4.18 0.21
N ALA A 10 -3.70 4.60 0.87
CA ALA A 10 -4.58 5.64 0.37
C ALA A 10 -3.84 6.98 0.22
N HIS A 11 -2.94 7.29 1.16
CA HIS A 11 -2.10 8.47 1.08
C HIS A 11 -1.10 8.39 -0.08
N LEU A 12 -0.43 7.24 -0.26
CA LEU A 12 0.48 6.98 -1.37
C LEU A 12 -0.25 7.13 -2.72
N ALA A 13 -1.44 6.55 -2.85
CA ALA A 13 -2.25 6.65 -4.06
C ALA A 13 -2.60 8.10 -4.42
N ARG A 14 -2.94 8.92 -3.41
CA ARG A 14 -3.18 10.36 -3.60
C ARG A 14 -1.93 11.08 -4.10
N LEU A 15 -0.76 10.80 -3.52
CA LEU A 15 0.51 11.38 -3.96
C LEU A 15 0.88 10.96 -5.39
N ALA A 16 0.60 9.71 -5.75
CA ALA A 16 0.83 9.15 -7.08
C ALA A 16 -0.24 9.58 -8.11
N ARG A 17 -1.28 10.31 -7.69
CA ARG A 17 -2.44 10.69 -8.51
C ARG A 17 -3.14 9.48 -9.15
N LEU A 18 -3.21 8.38 -8.42
CA LEU A 18 -3.95 7.18 -8.82
C LEU A 18 -5.37 7.24 -8.26
N ALA A 19 -6.37 7.11 -9.15
CA ALA A 19 -7.75 6.90 -8.75
C ALA A 19 -7.95 5.42 -8.44
N VAL A 20 -7.92 5.09 -7.15
CA VAL A 20 -8.12 3.72 -6.64
C VAL A 20 -9.38 3.64 -5.81
N THR A 21 -10.09 2.54 -5.97
CA THR A 21 -11.27 2.16 -5.20
C THR A 21 -10.90 1.58 -3.84
N GLY A 22 -11.89 1.47 -2.96
CA GLY A 22 -11.70 0.92 -1.61
C GLY A 22 -11.18 -0.53 -1.60
N GLU A 23 -11.62 -1.36 -2.55
CA GLU A 23 -11.17 -2.76 -2.70
C GLU A 23 -9.73 -2.85 -3.22
N GLU A 24 -9.36 -1.97 -4.16
CA GLU A 24 -7.98 -1.91 -4.67
C GLU A 24 -6.99 -1.46 -3.60
N LEU A 25 -7.40 -0.57 -2.68
CA LEU A 25 -6.57 -0.19 -1.54
C LEU A 25 -6.25 -1.39 -0.63
N ASP A 26 -7.23 -2.26 -0.40
CA ASP A 26 -7.05 -3.46 0.43
C ASP A 26 -6.12 -4.47 -0.25
N LEU A 27 -6.26 -4.65 -1.56
CA LEU A 27 -5.35 -5.47 -2.36
C LEU A 27 -3.91 -4.92 -2.35
N PHE A 28 -3.76 -3.62 -2.57
CA PHE A 28 -2.45 -2.96 -2.65
C PHE A 28 -1.74 -2.93 -1.31
N ALA A 29 -2.45 -2.79 -0.19
CA ALA A 29 -1.88 -2.91 1.15
C ALA A 29 -1.19 -4.26 1.36
N GLY A 30 -1.86 -5.37 1.00
CA GLY A 30 -1.28 -6.70 1.12
C GLY A 30 -0.05 -6.91 0.23
N GLN A 31 -0.12 -6.44 -1.03
CA GLN A 31 0.99 -6.58 -1.98
C GLN A 31 2.21 -5.75 -1.56
N LEU A 32 2.01 -4.50 -1.13
CA LEU A 32 3.07 -3.60 -0.68
C LEU A 32 3.77 -4.15 0.57
N ASP A 33 3.02 -4.73 1.51
CA ASP A 33 3.58 -5.36 2.72
C ASP A 33 4.51 -6.55 2.40
N VAL A 34 4.21 -7.33 1.35
CA VAL A 34 5.09 -8.41 0.86
C VAL A 34 6.35 -7.85 0.18
N ILE A 35 6.19 -6.83 -0.66
CA ILE A 35 7.31 -6.19 -1.37
C ILE A 35 8.28 -5.56 -0.36
N LEU A 36 7.77 -4.79 0.61
CA LEU A 36 8.58 -4.14 1.64
C LEU A 36 9.36 -5.15 2.47
N ARG A 37 8.74 -6.29 2.84
CA ARG A 37 9.44 -7.38 3.53
C ARG A 37 10.52 -8.03 2.68
N SER A 38 10.31 -8.13 1.36
CA SER A 38 11.26 -8.74 0.44
C SER A 38 12.49 -7.86 0.20
N VAL A 39 12.31 -6.53 0.19
CA VAL A 39 13.39 -5.56 -0.05
C VAL A 39 14.13 -5.16 1.22
N ALA A 40 13.53 -5.31 2.40
CA ALA A 40 14.18 -5.00 3.69
C ALA A 40 15.31 -5.98 4.10
N ARG A 41 15.92 -6.67 3.13
CA ARG A 41 17.02 -7.63 3.31
C ARG A 41 18.36 -7.04 2.88
#